data_AF-F4QFI1-F1
#
_entry.id   AF-F4QFI1-F1
#
_cell.length_a   1.000
_cell.length_b   1.000
_cell.length_c   1.000
_cell.angle_alpha   90.00
_cell.angle_beta   90.00
_cell.angle_gamma   90.00
#
_symmetry.space_group_name_H-M   'P 1'
#
loop_
_entity.id
_entity.type
_entity.pdbx_description
1 polymer ?
#
loop_
_entity_poly.entity_id
_entity_poly.type
_entity_poly.pdbx_seq_one_letter_code
_entity_poly.pdbx_strand_id
1 'polypeptide(L)'
;MLSASTPASIQDSLLQKVMLKLRPKELVYNPPFQGLMTNILKLQNVSDKILAYKVKTTAPAKYCVRPNTGIIPPGETIDVQIILNCTKDMPSMSVKTKDKFQIQSTVVSEVSADPKLIWSTTPVNLIIKQRLKAVFASQPGVEQLQQSQQQQQTKMEDLSVISNQSLMSSALGHSDSEDEKDNFADLSTITPSQTSPTVEQGKEDSQIRKRPTTTTAQSNNNNNPSSSSSTNQEKDSIEKENASLTNELQTLKVKLETMEKQLHRGGNNNNNNNSSQTQQQQQQRQVGGFNFSLIQTLLTVLLIAAISFYFVLLLILTIFSSFCFGEVEVSAHEYNLPCLPLTKSIINPNNVTKVRPNDIKVVMAIGDSLTAGFALTYHRSGAGDSYIGESRGRSFSLGGDSNIATIPNFLKQIGANTIGQSYGRSLPLLHLFPEAMRDFFRSPSTHKLNAAVSQANLYDVQEQMLYLKSFVDQVQPPIDIIHDWKLINYFIGANDICDSCDKSKNQSTIAFWQDNYLNSLSTIREYFPRTIVNVILVPQHLSDMSEMGKGEFCRIIRDHIMQECKCAKNSDFNSLLDTMSIEYNNIMKKSVDIINNDSKLHNIQFRAIIQPFLSQARVKRSFLTDFDCFHFSEIGGQVAAIGLW
;
A
#
# COMPACT_ATOMS: atom_id res chain seq x y z
N MET A 1 67.45 19.89 -47.14
CA MET A 1 66.23 20.70 -47.29
C MET A 1 65.03 19.77 -47.35
N LEU A 2 63.87 20.17 -46.80
CA LEU A 2 62.64 19.38 -46.79
C LEU A 2 61.55 20.09 -47.60
N SER A 3 60.96 19.41 -48.59
CA SER A 3 59.52 19.49 -48.92
C SER A 3 59.15 18.65 -50.15
N ALA A 4 58.41 17.56 -49.92
CA ALA A 4 57.49 16.89 -50.86
C ALA A 4 56.72 15.83 -50.03
N SER A 5 55.58 16.12 -49.42
CA SER A 5 54.23 16.23 -50.00
C SER A 5 53.66 14.89 -50.51
N THR A 6 53.09 14.12 -49.58
CA THR A 6 52.17 12.99 -49.83
C THR A 6 50.90 13.16 -48.98
N PRO A 7 49.72 12.63 -49.39
CA PRO A 7 48.49 13.43 -49.30
C PRO A 7 47.63 13.19 -48.04
N ALA A 8 47.11 14.27 -47.46
CA ALA A 8 46.12 14.24 -46.37
C ALA A 8 44.72 13.70 -46.80
N SER A 9 44.43 13.69 -48.09
CA SER A 9 43.08 13.52 -48.65
C SER A 9 42.37 12.20 -48.31
N ILE A 10 43.11 11.13 -48.01
CA ILE A 10 42.50 9.84 -47.61
C ILE A 10 42.15 9.84 -46.11
N GLN A 11 43.02 10.42 -45.28
CA GLN A 11 42.79 10.54 -43.83
C GLN A 11 41.56 11.42 -43.55
N ASP A 12 41.48 12.57 -44.23
CA ASP A 12 40.35 13.50 -44.13
C ASP A 12 39.06 12.90 -44.71
N SER A 13 39.15 12.09 -45.78
CA SER A 13 37.98 11.39 -46.36
C SER A 13 37.34 10.37 -45.41
N LEU A 14 38.13 9.73 -44.53
CA LEU A 14 37.59 8.91 -43.43
C LEU A 14 37.11 9.75 -42.25
N LEU A 15 37.84 10.80 -41.86
CA LEU A 15 37.48 11.65 -40.72
C LEU A 15 36.17 12.44 -40.93
N GLN A 16 35.91 12.94 -42.16
CA GLN A 16 34.63 13.59 -42.50
C GLN A 16 33.41 12.65 -42.37
N LYS A 17 33.61 11.33 -42.30
CA LYS A 17 32.53 10.34 -42.47
C LYS A 17 31.78 9.99 -41.18
N VAL A 18 32.28 10.39 -40.01
CA VAL A 18 31.68 10.07 -38.70
C VAL A 18 31.70 11.29 -37.76
N MET A 19 31.04 12.38 -38.16
CA MET A 19 30.84 13.56 -37.32
C MET A 19 30.03 13.27 -36.04
N LEU A 20 29.21 12.21 -36.05
CA LEU A 20 28.40 11.77 -34.92
C LEU A 20 28.84 10.38 -34.43
N LYS A 21 29.20 10.26 -33.15
CA LYS A 21 29.73 9.05 -32.52
C LYS A 21 28.69 8.42 -31.59
N LEU A 22 28.30 7.19 -31.88
CA LEU A 22 27.29 6.44 -31.15
C LEU A 22 27.94 5.59 -30.03
N ARG A 23 27.34 5.57 -28.83
CA ARG A 23 27.62 4.58 -27.78
C ARG A 23 26.29 4.14 -27.11
N PRO A 24 26.04 2.85 -26.88
CA PRO A 24 26.81 1.68 -27.34
C PRO A 24 26.76 1.49 -28.87
N LYS A 25 27.50 0.51 -29.40
CA LYS A 25 27.51 0.15 -30.84
C LYS A 25 26.37 -0.78 -31.26
N GLU A 26 25.61 -1.30 -30.29
CA GLU A 26 24.38 -2.05 -30.46
C GLU A 26 23.56 -1.97 -29.15
N LEU A 27 22.24 -2.09 -29.24
CA LEU A 27 21.34 -2.00 -28.09
C LEU A 27 21.05 -3.41 -27.59
N VAL A 28 21.75 -3.83 -26.53
CA VAL A 28 21.53 -5.14 -25.91
C VAL A 28 20.36 -5.03 -24.94
N TYR A 29 19.34 -5.85 -25.16
CA TYR A 29 18.24 -6.08 -24.23
C TYR A 29 18.44 -7.46 -23.59
N ASN A 30 18.42 -7.51 -22.26
CA ASN A 30 18.62 -8.73 -21.49
C ASN A 30 17.27 -9.29 -21.01
N PRO A 31 17.11 -10.61 -20.90
CA PRO A 31 15.92 -11.22 -20.30
C PRO A 31 15.87 -10.94 -18.79
N PRO A 32 14.67 -10.90 -18.16
CA PRO A 32 13.36 -11.19 -18.74
C PRO A 32 12.80 -10.07 -19.62
N PHE A 33 12.28 -10.42 -20.79
CA PHE A 33 11.72 -9.45 -21.75
C PHE A 33 10.30 -9.04 -21.37
N GLN A 34 10.16 -8.20 -20.34
CA GLN A 34 8.86 -7.82 -19.75
C GLN A 34 8.76 -6.31 -19.52
N GLY A 35 7.56 -5.75 -19.69
CA GLY A 35 7.30 -4.33 -19.48
C GLY A 35 8.05 -3.40 -20.45
N LEU A 36 8.45 -2.22 -19.97
CA LEU A 36 9.18 -1.22 -20.75
C LEU A 36 10.68 -1.28 -20.47
N MET A 37 11.46 -1.96 -21.32
CA MET A 37 12.92 -1.99 -21.21
C MET A 37 13.53 -0.75 -21.87
N THR A 38 14.26 0.07 -21.14
CA THR A 38 14.89 1.30 -21.67
C THR A 38 16.39 1.13 -21.85
N ASN A 39 16.89 1.37 -23.06
CA ASN A 39 18.32 1.51 -23.37
C ASN A 39 18.65 2.98 -23.63
N ILE A 40 19.85 3.44 -23.24
CA ILE A 40 20.32 4.81 -23.51
C ILE A 40 21.35 4.78 -24.65
N LEU A 41 21.02 5.45 -25.75
CA LEU A 41 21.91 5.69 -26.88
C LEU A 41 22.51 7.10 -26.74
N LYS A 42 23.79 7.17 -26.37
CA LYS A 42 24.56 8.42 -26.35
C LYS A 42 24.99 8.78 -27.77
N LEU A 43 24.62 9.98 -28.21
CA LEU A 43 25.00 10.58 -29.48
C LEU A 43 25.97 11.74 -29.21
N GLN A 44 27.26 11.51 -29.40
CA GLN A 44 28.30 12.52 -29.22
C GLN A 44 28.65 13.17 -30.57
N ASN A 45 28.56 14.50 -30.66
CA ASN A 45 29.14 15.25 -31.77
C ASN A 45 30.67 15.31 -31.58
N VAL A 46 31.42 14.85 -32.59
CA VAL A 46 32.89 14.89 -32.61
C VAL A 46 33.43 15.82 -33.69
N SER A 47 32.57 16.69 -34.23
CA SER A 47 32.92 17.73 -35.19
C SER A 47 32.92 19.13 -34.57
N ASP A 48 33.50 20.07 -35.31
CA ASP A 48 33.53 21.51 -35.09
C ASP A 48 32.19 22.22 -35.41
N LYS A 49 31.18 21.47 -35.88
CA LYS A 49 29.94 22.01 -36.48
C LYS A 49 28.71 21.57 -35.69
N ILE A 50 27.67 22.39 -35.71
CA ILE A 50 26.37 22.05 -35.10
C ILE A 50 25.73 20.94 -35.93
N LEU A 51 25.28 19.86 -35.28
CA LEU A 51 24.60 18.74 -35.94
C LEU A 51 23.13 18.67 -35.54
N ALA A 52 22.24 18.54 -36.53
CA ALA A 52 20.87 18.07 -36.30
C ALA A 52 20.81 16.54 -36.48
N TYR A 53 20.09 15.84 -35.60
CA TYR A 53 19.93 14.38 -35.67
C TYR A 53 18.46 13.92 -35.72
N LYS A 54 18.24 12.71 -36.24
CA LYS A 54 16.94 12.04 -36.28
C LYS A 54 17.08 10.53 -36.18
N VAL A 55 16.39 9.93 -35.22
CA VAL A 55 16.39 8.48 -35.00
C VAL A 55 15.09 7.87 -35.53
N LYS A 56 15.22 6.79 -36.30
CA LYS A 56 14.11 5.98 -36.83
C LYS A 56 14.34 4.51 -36.47
N THR A 57 13.27 3.72 -36.36
CA THR A 57 13.31 2.27 -36.10
C THR A 57 12.59 1.50 -37.20
N THR A 58 12.99 0.24 -37.43
CA THR A 58 12.25 -0.70 -38.29
C THR A 58 10.99 -1.28 -37.63
N ALA A 59 10.82 -1.12 -36.32
CA ALA A 59 9.70 -1.68 -35.56
C ALA A 59 9.03 -0.61 -34.66
N PRO A 60 8.39 0.43 -35.23
CA PRO A 60 7.83 1.55 -34.46
C PRO A 60 6.70 1.16 -33.51
N ALA A 61 6.03 0.03 -33.73
CA ALA A 61 5.04 -0.51 -32.79
C ALA A 61 5.67 -1.10 -31.51
N LYS A 62 6.94 -1.51 -31.56
CA LYS A 62 7.69 -2.05 -30.41
C LYS A 62 8.50 -0.99 -29.66
N TYR A 63 9.06 -0.01 -30.36
CA TYR A 63 10.05 0.92 -29.79
C TYR A 63 9.58 2.38 -29.79
N CYS A 64 9.49 2.97 -28.61
CA CYS A 64 9.40 4.42 -28.44
C CYS A 64 10.81 5.02 -28.35
N VAL A 65 11.03 6.16 -29.00
CA VAL A 65 12.34 6.84 -29.04
C VAL A 65 12.17 8.28 -28.55
N ARG A 66 12.93 8.68 -27.52
CA ARG A 66 12.77 9.97 -26.83
C ARG A 66 14.12 10.58 -26.43
N PRO A 67 14.43 11.82 -26.84
CA PRO A 67 13.93 12.52 -28.03
C PRO A 67 14.25 11.76 -29.33
N ASN A 68 13.38 11.85 -30.35
CA ASN A 68 13.62 11.23 -31.67
C ASN A 68 14.27 12.18 -32.70
N THR A 69 14.31 13.48 -32.42
CA THR A 69 15.03 14.51 -33.16
C THR A 69 15.54 15.59 -32.22
N GLY A 70 16.66 16.22 -32.58
CA GLY A 70 17.18 17.38 -31.86
C GLY A 70 18.44 17.93 -32.53
N ILE A 71 19.10 18.86 -31.83
CA ILE A 71 20.35 19.49 -32.22
C ILE A 71 21.43 19.17 -31.18
N ILE A 72 22.68 19.03 -31.62
CA ILE A 72 23.86 18.75 -30.78
C ILE A 72 24.94 19.76 -31.19
N PRO A 73 25.34 20.70 -30.30
CA PRO A 73 26.46 21.62 -30.54
C PRO A 73 27.80 20.89 -30.77
N PRO A 74 28.86 21.57 -31.24
CA PRO A 74 30.20 21.00 -31.35
C PRO A 74 30.69 20.37 -30.04
N GLY A 75 31.30 19.19 -30.11
CA GLY A 75 31.82 18.44 -28.94
C GLY A 75 30.78 17.80 -28.01
N GLU A 76 29.53 18.29 -28.01
CA GLU A 76 28.48 17.92 -27.06
C GLU A 76 27.96 16.48 -27.19
N THR A 77 27.31 15.98 -26.15
CA THR A 77 26.68 14.65 -26.12
C THR A 77 25.25 14.70 -25.63
N ILE A 78 24.32 14.11 -26.39
CA ILE A 78 22.92 13.95 -25.99
C ILE A 78 22.57 12.48 -25.77
N ASP A 79 21.72 12.22 -24.77
CA ASP A 79 21.20 10.90 -24.44
C ASP A 79 19.83 10.69 -25.07
N VAL A 80 19.70 9.67 -25.92
CA VAL A 80 18.43 9.26 -26.54
C VAL A 80 17.96 7.95 -25.90
N GLN A 81 16.79 7.98 -25.25
CA GLN A 81 16.14 6.79 -24.72
C GLN A 81 15.50 5.97 -25.84
N ILE A 82 15.80 4.68 -25.86
CA ILE A 82 15.23 3.67 -26.76
C ILE A 82 14.45 2.65 -25.92
N ILE A 83 13.15 2.89 -25.80
CA ILE A 83 12.23 2.16 -24.92
C ILE A 83 11.56 1.05 -25.73
N LEU A 84 11.82 -0.21 -25.40
CA LEU A 84 11.18 -1.39 -25.95
C LEU A 84 9.96 -1.77 -25.09
N ASN A 85 8.79 -1.80 -25.70
CA ASN A 85 7.56 -2.29 -25.10
C ASN A 85 7.41 -3.80 -25.32
N CYS A 86 7.40 -4.58 -24.24
CA CYS A 86 7.28 -6.04 -24.27
C CYS A 86 5.85 -6.45 -23.93
N THR A 87 5.06 -6.79 -24.94
CA THR A 87 3.71 -7.35 -24.77
C THR A 87 3.76 -8.81 -24.37
N LYS A 88 2.66 -9.34 -23.80
CA LYS A 88 2.54 -10.76 -23.42
C LYS A 88 2.71 -11.73 -24.60
N ASP A 89 2.46 -11.25 -25.83
CA ASP A 89 2.57 -12.02 -27.07
C ASP A 89 3.99 -12.03 -27.68
N MET A 90 4.98 -11.38 -27.02
CA MET A 90 6.39 -11.53 -27.40
C MET A 90 6.85 -12.96 -27.08
N PRO A 91 7.18 -13.81 -28.08
CA PRO A 91 7.45 -15.22 -27.82
C PRO A 91 8.70 -15.39 -26.95
N SER A 92 8.69 -16.37 -26.05
CA SER A 92 9.83 -16.85 -25.27
C SER A 92 10.84 -17.62 -26.13
N MET A 93 11.26 -17.02 -27.25
CA MET A 93 12.04 -17.67 -28.31
C MET A 93 13.39 -17.00 -28.53
N SER A 94 14.41 -17.82 -28.75
CA SER A 94 15.80 -17.49 -29.09
C SER A 94 15.98 -16.92 -30.52
N VAL A 95 15.00 -16.15 -31.01
CA VAL A 95 15.07 -15.50 -32.32
C VAL A 95 15.97 -14.26 -32.22
N LYS A 96 17.16 -14.35 -32.84
CA LYS A 96 18.06 -13.20 -33.05
C LYS A 96 17.27 -12.05 -33.70
N THR A 97 16.98 -11.00 -32.95
CA THR A 97 16.13 -9.90 -33.44
C THR A 97 16.72 -9.27 -34.70
N LYS A 98 15.83 -8.92 -35.64
CA LYS A 98 16.18 -8.24 -36.90
C LYS A 98 16.01 -6.71 -36.79
N ASP A 99 15.55 -6.22 -35.64
CA ASP A 99 15.18 -4.84 -35.39
C ASP A 99 16.39 -3.90 -35.41
N LYS A 100 16.27 -2.79 -36.14
CA LYS A 100 17.37 -1.86 -36.43
C LYS A 100 16.92 -0.41 -36.29
N PHE A 101 17.83 0.43 -35.85
CA PHE A 101 17.67 1.87 -35.80
C PHE A 101 18.53 2.53 -36.88
N GLN A 102 17.98 3.54 -37.54
CA GLN A 102 18.71 4.42 -38.43
C GLN A 102 18.84 5.78 -37.77
N ILE A 103 20.07 6.15 -37.44
CA ILE A 103 20.42 7.48 -36.92
C ILE A 103 20.85 8.30 -38.13
N GLN A 104 20.11 9.38 -38.41
CA GLN A 104 20.43 10.34 -39.45
C GLN A 104 21.06 11.58 -38.81
N SER A 105 22.03 12.19 -39.48
CA SER A 105 22.65 13.45 -39.05
C SER A 105 22.99 14.36 -40.23
N THR A 106 22.84 15.67 -40.04
CA THR A 106 23.29 16.71 -40.99
C THR A 106 23.90 17.88 -40.23
N VAL A 107 24.80 18.62 -40.89
CA VAL A 107 25.27 19.93 -40.40
C VAL A 107 24.14 20.95 -40.54
N VAL A 108 24.05 21.87 -39.58
CA VAL A 108 23.17 23.06 -39.60
C VAL A 108 23.92 24.30 -39.16
N SER A 109 23.47 25.49 -39.59
CA SER A 109 24.16 26.76 -39.32
C SER A 109 23.86 27.36 -37.94
N GLU A 110 22.70 27.05 -37.35
CA GLU A 110 22.21 27.68 -36.11
C GLU A 110 21.55 26.65 -35.17
N VAL A 111 21.54 26.96 -33.87
CA VAL A 111 20.96 26.13 -32.80
C VAL A 111 19.43 26.31 -32.69
N SER A 112 18.90 27.38 -33.27
CA SER A 112 17.49 27.82 -33.26
C SER A 112 16.57 27.09 -34.26
N ALA A 113 17.13 26.34 -35.20
CA ALA A 113 16.41 25.88 -36.40
C ALA A 113 15.39 24.76 -36.12
N ASP A 114 14.17 24.90 -36.68
CA ASP A 114 13.09 23.90 -36.53
C ASP A 114 13.49 22.53 -37.08
N PRO A 115 13.47 21.46 -36.26
CA PRO A 115 13.70 20.09 -36.71
C PRO A 115 12.84 19.67 -37.91
N LYS A 116 11.58 20.10 -38.04
CA LYS A 116 10.75 19.72 -39.20
C LYS A 116 11.30 20.33 -40.49
N LEU A 117 11.61 21.62 -40.48
CA LEU A 117 12.18 22.36 -41.62
C LEU A 117 13.55 21.80 -42.05
N ILE A 118 14.43 21.44 -41.10
CA ILE A 118 15.74 20.83 -41.41
C ILE A 118 15.55 19.55 -42.25
N TRP A 119 14.64 18.66 -41.84
CA TRP A 119 14.46 17.36 -42.50
C TRP A 119 13.65 17.40 -43.81
N SER A 120 13.01 18.54 -44.15
CA SER A 120 12.37 18.74 -45.46
C SER A 120 13.25 19.49 -46.46
N THR A 121 14.15 20.36 -45.99
CA THR A 121 15.01 21.20 -46.85
C THR A 121 16.39 20.61 -47.13
N THR A 122 16.93 19.77 -46.25
CA THR A 122 18.30 19.22 -46.40
C THR A 122 18.40 18.24 -47.60
N PRO A 123 19.28 18.49 -48.58
CA PRO A 123 19.54 17.55 -49.68
C PRO A 123 19.98 16.16 -49.20
N VAL A 124 19.42 15.10 -49.81
CA VAL A 124 19.56 13.71 -49.33
C VAL A 124 21.00 13.20 -49.30
N ASN A 125 21.88 13.76 -50.13
CA ASN A 125 23.32 13.48 -50.18
C ASN A 125 24.12 14.07 -49.01
N LEU A 126 23.59 15.10 -48.33
CA LEU A 126 24.22 15.68 -47.12
C LEU A 126 23.81 14.95 -45.83
N ILE A 127 22.77 14.11 -45.90
CA ILE A 127 22.27 13.37 -44.73
C ILE A 127 23.07 12.07 -44.53
N ILE A 128 24.04 12.14 -43.61
CA ILE A 128 24.79 10.98 -43.11
C ILE A 128 23.80 10.03 -42.40
N LYS A 129 23.97 8.71 -42.60
CA LYS A 129 23.08 7.66 -42.06
C LYS A 129 23.92 6.56 -41.42
N GLN A 130 23.75 6.36 -40.13
CA GLN A 130 24.34 5.25 -39.38
C GLN A 130 23.26 4.24 -38.97
N ARG A 131 23.65 2.98 -38.81
CA ARG A 131 22.75 1.87 -38.46
C ARG A 131 23.20 1.24 -37.15
N LEU A 132 22.25 1.06 -36.24
CA LEU A 132 22.42 0.43 -34.94
C LEU A 132 21.49 -0.79 -34.86
N LYS A 133 21.99 -1.92 -34.35
CA LYS A 133 21.16 -3.13 -34.16
C LYS A 133 20.55 -3.12 -32.76
N ALA A 134 19.35 -3.69 -32.62
CA ALA A 134 18.98 -4.32 -31.36
C ALA A 134 19.63 -5.72 -31.29
N VAL A 135 19.94 -6.18 -30.08
CA VAL A 135 20.38 -7.55 -29.77
C VAL A 135 19.61 -7.99 -28.54
N PHE A 136 19.08 -9.21 -28.55
CA PHE A 136 18.35 -9.80 -27.42
C PHE A 136 19.23 -10.93 -26.87
N ALA A 137 19.67 -10.81 -25.62
CA ALA A 137 20.54 -11.80 -24.99
C ALA A 137 19.76 -13.07 -24.63
N SER A 138 20.45 -14.21 -24.56
CA SER A 138 19.89 -15.45 -24.00
C SER A 138 20.27 -15.55 -22.51
N GLN A 139 19.48 -16.28 -21.71
CA GLN A 139 19.83 -16.50 -20.30
C GLN A 139 21.07 -17.40 -20.19
N PRO A 140 22.08 -17.04 -19.37
CA PRO A 140 23.17 -17.96 -19.03
C PRO A 140 22.60 -19.24 -18.38
N GLY A 141 23.06 -20.40 -18.85
CA GLY A 141 22.66 -21.72 -18.34
C GLY A 141 21.70 -22.52 -19.25
N VAL A 142 20.96 -21.89 -20.16
CA VAL A 142 19.99 -22.61 -21.02
C VAL A 142 20.66 -23.57 -22.01
N GLU A 143 21.88 -23.27 -22.47
CA GLU A 143 22.61 -24.11 -23.44
C GLU A 143 22.97 -25.50 -22.87
N GLN A 144 23.15 -25.64 -21.54
CA GLN A 144 23.39 -26.94 -20.89
C GLN A 144 22.11 -27.78 -20.74
N LEU A 145 20.93 -27.15 -20.70
CA LEU A 145 19.63 -27.84 -20.64
C LEU A 145 19.17 -28.37 -22.01
N GLN A 146 19.65 -27.81 -23.11
CA GLN A 146 19.27 -28.25 -24.46
C GLN A 146 20.03 -29.52 -24.91
N GLN A 147 21.28 -29.70 -24.47
CA GLN A 147 22.06 -30.91 -24.80
C GLN A 147 21.53 -32.16 -24.06
N SER A 148 21.08 -32.01 -22.82
CA SER A 148 20.50 -33.12 -22.04
C SER A 148 19.11 -33.54 -22.55
N GLN A 149 18.31 -32.62 -23.07
CA GLN A 149 16.99 -32.93 -23.65
C GLN A 149 17.09 -33.72 -24.97
N GLN A 150 18.06 -33.43 -25.84
CA GLN A 150 18.25 -34.18 -27.09
C GLN A 150 18.64 -35.66 -26.87
N GLN A 151 19.33 -35.98 -25.77
CA GLN A 151 19.67 -37.36 -25.39
C GLN A 151 18.50 -38.13 -24.74
N GLN A 152 17.45 -37.44 -24.27
CA GLN A 152 16.23 -38.08 -23.77
C GLN A 152 15.18 -38.27 -24.86
N GLN A 153 15.11 -37.37 -25.85
CA GLN A 153 14.14 -37.47 -26.94
C GLN A 153 14.44 -38.65 -27.87
N THR A 154 15.72 -38.86 -28.23
CA THR A 154 16.18 -40.04 -28.99
C THR A 154 15.85 -41.36 -28.31
N LYS A 155 15.80 -41.40 -26.97
CA LYS A 155 15.47 -42.62 -26.20
C LYS A 155 13.97 -42.92 -26.06
N MET A 156 13.09 -42.00 -26.49
CA MET A 156 11.64 -42.27 -26.56
C MET A 156 11.16 -42.64 -27.97
N GLU A 157 11.82 -42.16 -29.01
CA GLU A 157 11.44 -42.49 -30.40
C GLU A 157 11.71 -43.99 -30.69
N ASP A 158 12.86 -44.54 -30.27
CA ASP A 158 13.19 -45.98 -30.40
C ASP A 158 12.16 -46.92 -29.74
N LEU A 159 11.49 -46.50 -28.66
CA LEU A 159 10.51 -47.31 -27.93
C LEU A 159 9.09 -47.26 -28.51
N SER A 160 8.81 -46.33 -29.43
CA SER A 160 7.47 -46.13 -30.02
C SER A 160 7.26 -46.88 -31.34
N VAL A 161 8.33 -47.36 -31.97
CA VAL A 161 8.29 -48.05 -33.28
C VAL A 161 7.87 -49.53 -33.16
N ILE A 162 8.07 -50.16 -32.00
CA ILE A 162 7.95 -51.62 -31.83
C ILE A 162 6.50 -52.08 -31.53
N SER A 163 5.65 -51.26 -30.89
CA SER A 163 4.33 -51.72 -30.40
C SER A 163 3.22 -51.83 -31.46
N ASN A 164 3.47 -51.39 -32.71
CA ASN A 164 2.47 -51.39 -33.80
C ASN A 164 2.63 -52.54 -34.81
N GLN A 165 3.42 -53.59 -34.50
CA GLN A 165 3.58 -54.77 -35.36
C GLN A 165 3.47 -56.11 -34.62
N SER A 166 2.41 -56.33 -33.81
CA SER A 166 1.96 -57.70 -33.47
C SER A 166 0.55 -57.76 -32.85
N LEU A 167 -0.49 -57.35 -33.57
CA LEU A 167 -1.89 -57.68 -33.21
C LEU A 167 -2.72 -58.16 -34.43
N MET A 168 -2.18 -59.14 -35.14
CA MET A 168 -2.96 -60.11 -35.91
C MET A 168 -2.48 -61.52 -35.55
N SER A 169 -3.44 -62.46 -35.42
CA SER A 169 -3.27 -63.87 -35.01
C SER A 169 -2.77 -64.12 -33.56
N SER A 170 -3.22 -65.15 -32.83
CA SER A 170 -4.59 -65.71 -32.68
C SER A 170 -4.64 -66.77 -31.56
N ALA A 171 -5.65 -66.69 -30.70
CA ALA A 171 -6.44 -67.77 -30.07
C ALA A 171 -5.79 -69.05 -29.43
N LEU A 172 -6.34 -69.43 -28.25
CA LEU A 172 -6.32 -70.74 -27.55
C LEU A 172 -5.09 -71.14 -26.69
N GLY A 173 -5.34 -71.96 -25.64
CA GLY A 173 -4.33 -72.51 -24.70
C GLY A 173 -4.14 -71.66 -23.42
N HIS A 174 -4.57 -71.94 -22.17
CA HIS A 174 -4.85 -73.12 -21.31
C HIS A 174 -3.70 -73.52 -20.34
N SER A 175 -4.01 -73.43 -19.03
CA SER A 175 -3.55 -74.22 -17.85
C SER A 175 -2.07 -74.29 -17.40
N ASP A 176 -1.90 -74.12 -16.07
CA ASP A 176 -0.92 -74.76 -15.14
C ASP A 176 0.59 -74.45 -15.30
N SER A 177 1.47 -74.54 -14.28
CA SER A 177 1.38 -74.53 -12.79
C SER A 177 2.81 -74.41 -12.18
N GLU A 178 2.95 -74.13 -10.87
CA GLU A 178 4.15 -74.43 -10.02
C GLU A 178 5.49 -73.72 -10.37
N ASP A 179 6.55 -73.65 -9.52
CA ASP A 179 6.67 -73.46 -8.05
C ASP A 179 8.13 -72.94 -7.77
N GLU A 180 8.55 -72.90 -6.49
CA GLU A 180 9.93 -72.69 -5.96
C GLU A 180 10.60 -71.29 -6.06
N LYS A 181 11.70 -71.03 -5.33
CA LYS A 181 11.92 -70.97 -3.85
C LYS A 181 13.38 -70.58 -3.52
N ASP A 182 13.61 -70.23 -2.24
CA ASP A 182 14.86 -70.42 -1.48
C ASP A 182 16.17 -69.67 -1.88
N ASN A 183 17.16 -69.47 -0.98
CA ASN A 183 17.10 -69.03 0.44
C ASN A 183 18.51 -68.60 0.96
N PHE A 184 18.55 -67.88 2.09
CA PHE A 184 19.66 -67.41 2.99
C PHE A 184 19.66 -65.88 3.20
N ALA A 185 19.60 -65.28 4.41
CA ALA A 185 20.18 -65.57 5.75
C ALA A 185 21.69 -65.21 5.84
N ASP A 186 22.24 -64.59 6.90
CA ASP A 186 21.71 -64.15 8.23
C ASP A 186 22.72 -63.12 8.87
N LEU A 187 22.62 -62.49 10.06
CA LEU A 187 21.69 -62.52 11.22
C LEU A 187 21.79 -61.23 12.08
N SER A 188 20.65 -60.57 12.37
CA SER A 188 20.31 -59.70 13.55
C SER A 188 21.20 -58.47 13.91
N THR A 189 20.94 -57.57 14.89
CA THR A 189 19.95 -57.38 16.01
C THR A 189 19.89 -55.84 16.32
N ILE A 190 19.01 -55.17 17.09
CA ILE A 190 17.87 -55.47 17.99
C ILE A 190 16.80 -54.34 17.85
N THR A 191 15.52 -54.64 18.09
CA THR A 191 14.42 -53.70 18.48
C THR A 191 13.51 -54.43 19.49
N PRO A 192 12.83 -53.74 20.44
CA PRO A 192 11.36 -53.45 20.37
C PRO A 192 11.00 -52.14 21.17
N SER A 193 9.77 -51.74 21.57
CA SER A 193 8.39 -51.71 21.02
C SER A 193 7.64 -50.58 21.77
N GLN A 194 6.81 -49.72 21.14
CA GLN A 194 5.38 -49.87 20.83
C GLN A 194 4.39 -50.12 22.00
N THR A 195 3.68 -49.03 22.39
CA THR A 195 2.22 -48.88 22.67
C THR A 195 1.42 -49.77 23.66
N SER A 196 0.93 -49.11 24.74
CA SER A 196 -0.47 -49.15 25.26
C SER A 196 -0.97 -50.44 25.98
N PRO A 197 -2.18 -50.51 26.63
CA PRO A 197 -3.21 -49.49 26.94
C PRO A 197 -3.84 -49.51 28.40
N THR A 198 -4.82 -48.62 28.66
CA THR A 198 -6.10 -48.81 29.45
C THR A 198 -6.28 -48.45 30.96
N VAL A 199 -7.53 -48.03 31.27
CA VAL A 199 -8.33 -47.97 32.55
C VAL A 199 -8.20 -46.75 33.49
N GLU A 200 -9.35 -46.38 34.09
CA GLU A 200 -9.65 -45.22 34.96
C GLU A 200 -9.68 -45.56 36.47
N GLN A 201 -9.59 -44.54 37.36
CA GLN A 201 -10.51 -44.23 38.49
C GLN A 201 -9.81 -43.47 39.66
N GLY A 202 -10.59 -42.74 40.49
CA GLY A 202 -10.30 -42.68 41.95
C GLY A 202 -9.81 -41.37 42.61
N LYS A 203 -10.74 -40.42 42.79
CA LYS A 203 -10.82 -39.28 43.75
C LYS A 203 -9.99 -39.26 45.09
N GLU A 204 -9.73 -38.00 45.51
CA GLU A 204 -9.91 -37.38 46.86
C GLU A 204 -8.81 -37.29 47.97
N ASP A 205 -8.77 -36.06 48.55
CA ASP A 205 -8.40 -35.57 49.88
C ASP A 205 -7.12 -35.96 50.66
N SER A 206 -6.34 -34.93 51.06
CA SER A 206 -6.26 -34.49 52.49
C SER A 206 -5.35 -33.26 52.73
N GLN A 207 -5.58 -32.53 53.83
CA GLN A 207 -4.69 -31.47 54.37
C GLN A 207 -3.77 -32.02 55.49
N ILE A 208 -2.66 -31.32 55.84
CA ILE A 208 -2.34 -30.83 57.23
C ILE A 208 -0.94 -30.16 57.36
N ARG A 209 -0.97 -28.81 57.48
CA ARG A 209 -0.30 -27.88 58.44
C ARG A 209 0.92 -28.32 59.30
N LYS A 210 1.89 -27.36 59.49
CA LYS A 210 2.86 -27.09 60.63
C LYS A 210 4.37 -27.14 60.23
N ARG A 211 5.34 -26.35 60.75
CA ARG A 211 5.38 -25.06 61.54
C ARG A 211 6.80 -24.37 61.36
N PRO A 212 7.47 -23.55 62.25
CA PRO A 212 7.92 -22.18 61.86
C PRO A 212 9.35 -21.67 62.31
N THR A 213 9.73 -20.43 61.88
CA THR A 213 10.48 -19.30 62.56
C THR A 213 11.78 -19.55 63.39
N THR A 214 12.69 -18.60 63.71
CA THR A 214 12.74 -17.09 63.69
C THR A 214 14.19 -16.61 63.35
N THR A 215 14.91 -15.56 63.80
CA THR A 215 14.82 -14.40 64.76
C THR A 215 15.92 -13.36 64.35
N THR A 216 15.66 -12.14 63.87
CA THR A 216 15.46 -10.81 64.54
C THR A 216 16.68 -9.95 64.94
N ALA A 217 16.78 -8.76 64.29
CA ALA A 217 17.31 -7.45 64.75
C ALA A 217 16.97 -6.40 63.64
N GLN A 218 16.93 -5.05 63.81
CA GLN A 218 16.71 -4.10 64.91
C GLN A 218 16.13 -2.78 64.26
N SER A 219 15.29 -1.95 64.90
CA SER A 219 15.63 -0.81 65.79
C SER A 219 16.66 0.19 65.18
N ASN A 220 16.44 1.51 65.03
CA ASN A 220 15.29 2.44 65.19
C ASN A 220 15.65 3.82 64.52
N ASN A 221 14.90 4.95 64.49
CA ASN A 221 13.68 5.43 65.16
C ASN A 221 13.00 6.64 64.43
N ASN A 222 11.84 7.09 64.95
CA ASN A 222 11.23 8.45 64.95
C ASN A 222 10.65 9.16 63.68
N ASN A 223 9.36 9.56 63.83
CA ASN A 223 8.63 10.75 63.31
C ASN A 223 7.85 10.71 61.95
N ASN A 224 6.64 10.14 62.00
CA ASN A 224 5.29 10.70 61.65
C ASN A 224 5.04 11.69 60.48
N PRO A 225 3.79 11.77 59.91
CA PRO A 225 2.73 10.73 59.82
C PRO A 225 1.88 10.70 58.51
N SER A 226 1.11 9.60 58.34
CA SER A 226 -0.23 9.49 57.70
C SER A 226 -0.55 10.02 56.29
N SER A 227 -1.00 9.13 55.40
CA SER A 227 -2.24 9.31 54.62
C SER A 227 -2.80 7.97 54.10
N SER A 228 -4.09 7.71 54.28
CA SER A 228 -4.78 6.49 53.81
C SER A 228 -6.30 6.68 53.78
N SER A 229 -6.82 7.33 52.74
CA SER A 229 -8.24 7.78 52.70
C SER A 229 -8.94 7.69 51.33
N SER A 230 -8.22 7.40 50.24
CA SER A 230 -8.77 7.50 48.87
C SER A 230 -9.65 6.32 48.45
N THR A 231 -9.29 5.08 48.80
CA THR A 231 -9.86 3.86 48.19
C THR A 231 -11.30 3.52 48.61
N ASN A 232 -11.84 4.13 49.67
CA ASN A 232 -13.20 3.85 50.11
C ASN A 232 -14.24 4.83 49.52
N GLN A 233 -13.85 6.08 49.22
CA GLN A 233 -14.80 7.09 48.71
C GLN A 233 -15.24 6.81 47.27
N GLU A 234 -14.33 6.26 46.45
CA GLU A 234 -14.57 5.93 45.04
C GLU A 234 -15.61 4.82 44.88
N LYS A 235 -15.51 3.75 45.68
CA LYS A 235 -16.44 2.63 45.67
C LYS A 235 -17.86 3.03 46.10
N ASP A 236 -17.95 3.83 47.16
CA ASP A 236 -19.18 4.42 47.68
C ASP A 236 -19.89 5.35 46.67
N SER A 237 -19.16 5.90 45.70
CA SER A 237 -19.71 6.71 44.61
C SER A 237 -20.29 5.81 43.51
N ILE A 238 -19.52 4.80 43.08
CA ILE A 238 -19.91 3.85 42.02
C ILE A 238 -21.17 3.05 42.42
N GLU A 239 -21.30 2.63 43.69
CA GLU A 239 -22.51 1.92 44.15
C GLU A 239 -23.76 2.82 44.15
N LYS A 240 -23.61 4.13 44.43
CA LYS A 240 -24.72 5.11 44.37
C LYS A 240 -25.13 5.43 42.92
N GLU A 241 -24.16 5.55 42.01
CA GLU A 241 -24.41 5.80 40.59
C GLU A 241 -25.14 4.61 39.94
N ASN A 242 -24.69 3.37 40.20
CA ASN A 242 -25.40 2.15 39.75
C ASN A 242 -26.84 2.06 40.31
N ALA A 243 -27.05 2.44 41.57
CA ALA A 243 -28.40 2.52 42.14
C ALA A 243 -29.27 3.59 41.46
N SER A 244 -28.69 4.72 41.03
CA SER A 244 -29.39 5.77 40.28
C SER A 244 -29.82 5.27 38.90
N LEU A 245 -28.90 4.72 38.10
CA LEU A 245 -29.20 4.18 36.77
C LEU A 245 -30.27 3.07 36.84
N THR A 246 -30.21 2.20 37.85
CA THR A 246 -31.21 1.13 38.05
C THR A 246 -32.63 1.70 38.24
N ASN A 247 -32.77 2.79 39.00
CA ASN A 247 -34.07 3.45 39.23
C ASN A 247 -34.60 4.17 37.97
N GLU A 248 -33.72 4.76 37.16
CA GLU A 248 -34.12 5.32 35.86
C GLU A 248 -34.57 4.23 34.87
N LEU A 249 -33.86 3.11 34.82
CA LEU A 249 -34.22 1.94 34.00
C LEU A 249 -35.59 1.36 34.42
N GLN A 250 -35.86 1.29 35.72
CA GLN A 250 -37.16 0.88 36.27
C GLN A 250 -38.26 1.87 35.86
N THR A 251 -37.99 3.18 35.94
CA THR A 251 -38.93 4.26 35.57
C THR A 251 -39.23 4.26 34.07
N LEU A 252 -38.24 3.99 33.22
CA LEU A 252 -38.41 3.86 31.77
C LEU A 252 -39.26 2.67 31.38
N LYS A 253 -39.07 1.49 32.02
CA LYS A 253 -39.93 0.31 31.81
C LYS A 253 -41.39 0.60 32.12
N VAL A 254 -41.69 1.23 33.26
CA VAL A 254 -43.06 1.60 33.64
C VAL A 254 -43.70 2.59 32.65
N LYS A 255 -42.93 3.56 32.12
CA LYS A 255 -43.40 4.44 31.04
C LYS A 255 -43.70 3.69 29.75
N LEU A 256 -42.89 2.70 29.39
CA LEU A 256 -43.04 1.89 28.18
C LEU A 256 -44.31 1.03 28.26
N GLU A 257 -44.51 0.28 29.36
CA GLU A 257 -45.77 -0.44 29.62
C GLU A 257 -47.00 0.50 29.62
N THR A 258 -46.85 1.73 30.09
CA THR A 258 -47.95 2.72 30.13
C THR A 258 -48.33 3.15 28.70
N MET A 259 -47.36 3.34 27.80
CA MET A 259 -47.62 3.64 26.40
C MET A 259 -48.25 2.44 25.67
N GLU A 260 -47.80 1.21 25.93
CA GLU A 260 -48.43 -0.01 25.37
C GLU A 260 -49.89 -0.16 25.82
N LYS A 261 -50.19 0.11 27.09
CA LYS A 261 -51.55 0.10 27.65
C LYS A 261 -52.42 1.25 27.14
N GLN A 262 -51.83 2.35 26.69
CA GLN A 262 -52.54 3.43 25.97
C GLN A 262 -52.85 3.02 24.52
N LEU A 263 -51.90 2.40 23.81
CA LEU A 263 -52.09 1.90 22.45
C LEU A 263 -53.24 0.89 22.36
N HIS A 264 -53.30 -0.06 23.31
CA HIS A 264 -54.34 -1.10 23.35
C HIS A 264 -55.73 -0.60 23.80
N ARG A 265 -55.84 0.62 24.37
CA ARG A 265 -57.13 1.20 24.79
C ARG A 265 -57.89 1.91 23.68
N GLY A 266 -57.29 2.14 22.52
CA GLY A 266 -57.95 2.75 21.37
C GLY A 266 -58.87 1.81 20.55
N GLY A 267 -58.85 0.50 20.83
CA GLY A 267 -59.40 -0.51 19.93
C GLY A 267 -60.79 -1.07 20.22
N ASN A 268 -61.45 -0.69 21.33
CA ASN A 268 -62.73 -1.30 21.73
C ASN A 268 -63.66 -0.33 22.46
N ASN A 269 -64.66 0.21 21.75
CA ASN A 269 -65.96 0.61 22.29
C ASN A 269 -66.90 1.10 21.17
N ASN A 270 -67.92 0.30 20.85
CA ASN A 270 -69.30 0.77 20.56
C ASN A 270 -70.20 -0.43 20.24
N ASN A 271 -71.27 -0.60 21.00
CA ASN A 271 -72.37 -1.51 20.68
C ASN A 271 -73.63 -1.09 21.45
N ASN A 272 -74.75 -0.91 20.74
CA ASN A 272 -76.13 -0.76 21.26
C ASN A 272 -76.43 0.53 22.08
N ASN A 273 -77.61 1.15 22.01
CA ASN A 273 -78.80 0.90 21.18
C ASN A 273 -79.68 2.16 21.02
N ASN A 274 -80.42 2.24 19.91
CA ASN A 274 -81.70 2.96 19.66
C ASN A 274 -81.93 4.35 20.30
N SER A 275 -82.31 5.38 19.53
CA SER A 275 -83.66 5.45 18.94
C SER A 275 -83.88 6.72 18.08
N SER A 276 -85.09 6.84 17.50
CA SER A 276 -85.65 8.00 16.77
C SER A 276 -85.26 8.13 15.29
N GLN A 277 -86.29 8.35 14.46
CA GLN A 277 -86.21 8.48 12.99
C GLN A 277 -86.08 9.94 12.54
N THR A 278 -85.96 10.14 11.22
CA THR A 278 -86.26 11.39 10.50
C THR A 278 -85.13 12.41 10.37
N GLN A 279 -84.14 12.08 9.53
CA GLN A 279 -83.64 12.98 8.46
C GLN A 279 -82.78 12.20 7.46
N GLN A 280 -83.37 11.83 6.32
CA GLN A 280 -82.61 11.38 5.14
C GLN A 280 -82.29 12.58 4.24
N GLN A 281 -81.29 12.42 3.36
CA GLN A 281 -80.84 13.39 2.34
C GLN A 281 -80.13 14.66 2.86
N GLN A 282 -78.89 14.52 3.35
CA GLN A 282 -77.74 15.38 2.96
C GLN A 282 -76.40 14.99 3.64
N GLN A 283 -75.81 13.83 3.30
CA GLN A 283 -74.34 13.59 3.40
C GLN A 283 -73.91 12.23 2.79
N GLN A 284 -74.01 12.09 1.47
CA GLN A 284 -73.25 11.05 0.73
C GLN A 284 -71.89 11.61 0.29
N ARG A 285 -70.93 11.66 1.21
CA ARG A 285 -69.47 11.80 0.98
C ARG A 285 -68.72 11.54 2.29
N GLN A 286 -67.47 11.10 2.19
CA GLN A 286 -66.55 10.80 3.32
C GLN A 286 -66.87 9.54 4.17
N VAL A 287 -66.69 8.36 3.56
CA VAL A 287 -66.23 7.15 4.26
C VAL A 287 -65.09 6.55 3.43
N GLY A 288 -64.06 5.99 4.08
CA GLY A 288 -63.01 5.21 3.40
C GLY A 288 -61.86 6.02 2.81
N GLY A 289 -60.96 6.50 3.67
CA GLY A 289 -59.77 7.27 3.28
C GLY A 289 -58.50 6.86 4.03
N PHE A 290 -58.18 5.57 4.08
CA PHE A 290 -56.84 5.15 4.50
C PHE A 290 -55.80 5.75 3.54
N ASN A 291 -54.83 6.49 4.06
CA ASN A 291 -53.77 7.12 3.26
C ASN A 291 -52.80 6.06 2.71
N PHE A 292 -53.22 5.41 1.62
CA PHE A 292 -52.42 4.45 0.85
C PHE A 292 -51.02 5.02 0.52
N SER A 293 -50.95 6.29 0.13
CA SER A 293 -49.70 7.03 -0.10
C SER A 293 -48.74 6.97 1.09
N LEU A 294 -49.23 7.11 2.33
CA LEU A 294 -48.40 7.18 3.53
C LEU A 294 -47.92 5.77 3.94
N ILE A 295 -48.78 4.76 3.84
CA ILE A 295 -48.41 3.35 4.03
C ILE A 295 -47.41 2.91 2.95
N GLN A 296 -47.65 3.26 1.69
CA GLN A 296 -46.78 2.95 0.56
C GLN A 296 -45.42 3.66 0.70
N THR A 297 -45.40 4.92 1.14
CA THR A 297 -44.15 5.64 1.44
C THR A 297 -43.38 4.92 2.56
N LEU A 298 -44.04 4.55 3.66
CA LEU A 298 -43.41 3.82 4.76
C LEU A 298 -42.85 2.46 4.30
N LEU A 299 -43.60 1.71 3.49
CA LEU A 299 -43.16 0.45 2.90
C LEU A 299 -41.99 0.64 1.92
N THR A 300 -41.96 1.70 1.10
CA THR A 300 -40.80 1.98 0.25
C THR A 300 -39.57 2.39 1.05
N VAL A 301 -39.72 3.17 2.13
CA VAL A 301 -38.60 3.52 3.03
C VAL A 301 -38.07 2.27 3.75
N LEU A 302 -38.95 1.39 4.24
CA LEU A 302 -38.57 0.12 4.85
C LEU A 302 -37.91 -0.83 3.85
N LEU A 303 -38.40 -0.89 2.60
CA LEU A 303 -37.80 -1.68 1.52
C LEU A 303 -36.43 -1.14 1.13
N ILE A 304 -36.27 0.19 0.99
CA ILE A 304 -34.98 0.83 0.72
C ILE A 304 -34.00 0.60 1.88
N ALA A 305 -34.46 0.67 3.14
CA ALA A 305 -33.64 0.38 4.32
C ALA A 305 -33.23 -1.10 4.37
N ALA A 306 -34.14 -2.04 4.07
CA ALA A 306 -33.84 -3.46 3.99
C ALA A 306 -32.89 -3.79 2.82
N ILE A 307 -33.07 -3.17 1.66
CA ILE A 307 -32.15 -3.29 0.51
C ILE A 307 -30.78 -2.70 0.86
N SER A 308 -30.72 -1.53 1.50
CA SER A 308 -29.47 -0.91 1.95
C SER A 308 -28.76 -1.78 2.99
N PHE A 309 -29.49 -2.32 3.97
CA PHE A 309 -28.96 -3.26 4.95
C PHE A 309 -28.47 -4.56 4.30
N TYR A 310 -29.19 -5.09 3.31
CA TYR A 310 -28.78 -6.26 2.54
C TYR A 310 -27.54 -5.98 1.67
N PHE A 311 -27.41 -4.78 1.09
CA PHE A 311 -26.20 -4.35 0.38
C PHE A 311 -25.01 -4.14 1.33
N VAL A 312 -25.22 -3.59 2.52
CA VAL A 312 -24.17 -3.48 3.56
C VAL A 312 -23.78 -4.87 4.07
N LEU A 313 -24.73 -5.77 4.29
CA LEU A 313 -24.47 -7.16 4.66
C LEU A 313 -23.75 -7.92 3.53
N LEU A 314 -24.11 -7.71 2.26
CA LEU A 314 -23.39 -8.23 1.11
C LEU A 314 -21.97 -7.65 1.03
N LEU A 315 -21.78 -6.34 1.25
CA LEU A 315 -20.46 -5.72 1.27
C LEU A 315 -19.59 -6.34 2.37
N ILE A 316 -20.11 -6.45 3.59
CA ILE A 316 -19.48 -7.14 4.72
C ILE A 316 -19.16 -8.60 4.37
N LEU A 317 -20.09 -9.34 3.76
CA LEU A 317 -19.87 -10.72 3.33
C LEU A 317 -18.83 -10.83 2.20
N THR A 318 -18.75 -9.88 1.27
CA THR A 318 -17.70 -9.86 0.23
C THR A 318 -16.34 -9.54 0.82
N ILE A 319 -16.26 -8.60 1.77
CA ILE A 319 -15.07 -8.31 2.57
C ILE A 319 -14.62 -9.58 3.28
N PHE A 320 -15.48 -10.22 4.09
CA PHE A 320 -15.18 -11.48 4.78
C PHE A 320 -14.79 -12.62 3.81
N SER A 321 -15.49 -12.80 2.69
CA SER A 321 -15.11 -13.81 1.69
C SER A 321 -13.75 -13.56 1.06
N SER A 322 -13.30 -12.30 1.01
CA SER A 322 -11.97 -11.92 0.52
C SER A 322 -10.85 -12.25 1.52
N PHE A 323 -11.17 -12.68 2.75
CA PHE A 323 -10.22 -13.33 3.67
C PHE A 323 -10.21 -14.86 3.53
N CYS A 324 -11.25 -15.46 2.93
CA CYS A 324 -11.35 -16.91 2.75
C CYS A 324 -10.58 -17.41 1.51
N PHE A 325 -10.29 -16.53 0.55
CA PHE A 325 -9.37 -16.83 -0.55
C PHE A 325 -7.93 -16.60 -0.08
N GLY A 326 -7.17 -17.70 0.03
CA GLY A 326 -5.75 -17.65 0.36
C GLY A 326 -4.91 -16.89 -0.66
N GLU A 327 -3.69 -16.53 -0.27
CA GLU A 327 -2.80 -15.66 -1.03
C GLU A 327 -2.54 -16.20 -2.45
N VAL A 328 -3.08 -15.49 -3.45
CA VAL A 328 -2.57 -15.60 -4.82
C VAL A 328 -1.24 -14.85 -4.85
N GLU A 329 -0.14 -15.60 -4.77
CA GLU A 329 1.20 -15.07 -5.07
C GLU A 329 1.29 -14.67 -6.55
N VAL A 330 0.74 -13.50 -6.87
CA VAL A 330 1.05 -12.81 -8.12
C VAL A 330 2.54 -12.51 -8.08
N SER A 331 3.32 -13.22 -8.92
CA SER A 331 4.78 -13.13 -9.01
C SER A 331 5.25 -11.67 -9.12
N ALA A 332 5.52 -11.06 -7.97
CA ALA A 332 5.96 -9.68 -7.89
C ALA A 332 7.41 -9.61 -8.33
N HIS A 333 7.68 -8.90 -9.43
CA HIS A 333 9.06 -8.52 -9.77
C HIS A 333 9.66 -7.77 -8.60
N GLU A 334 10.88 -8.15 -8.22
CA GLU A 334 11.63 -7.47 -7.17
C GLU A 334 11.77 -5.99 -7.54
N TYR A 335 11.00 -5.11 -6.88
CA TYR A 335 11.21 -3.68 -6.98
C TYR A 335 12.63 -3.39 -6.47
N ASN A 336 13.55 -3.15 -7.39
CA ASN A 336 14.96 -2.97 -7.10
C ASN A 336 15.34 -1.52 -7.33
N LEU A 337 15.55 -0.80 -6.22
CA LEU A 337 15.94 0.59 -6.20
C LEU A 337 17.41 0.72 -6.67
N PRO A 338 17.74 1.56 -7.67
CA PRO A 338 19.08 1.64 -8.26
C PRO A 338 20.10 2.40 -7.38
N CYS A 339 20.13 2.11 -6.08
CA CYS A 339 21.00 2.71 -5.08
C CYS A 339 22.13 1.75 -4.68
N LEU A 340 23.33 2.30 -4.48
CA LEU A 340 24.44 1.54 -3.89
C LEU A 340 24.21 1.36 -2.37
N PRO A 341 24.58 0.20 -1.78
CA PRO A 341 24.55 0.00 -0.33
C PRO A 341 25.35 1.08 0.41
N LEU A 342 24.75 1.64 1.46
CA LEU A 342 25.37 2.71 2.25
C LEU A 342 26.07 2.15 3.48
N THR A 343 27.28 2.61 3.76
CA THR A 343 28.04 2.16 4.94
C THR A 343 27.40 2.68 6.23
N LYS A 344 27.07 1.75 7.13
CA LYS A 344 26.67 2.05 8.52
C LYS A 344 27.78 2.82 9.25
N SER A 345 27.40 3.66 10.22
CA SER A 345 28.36 4.35 11.07
C SER A 345 29.09 3.36 11.99
N ILE A 346 30.42 3.51 12.12
CA ILE A 346 31.28 2.66 12.96
C ILE A 346 30.86 2.71 14.45
N ILE A 347 30.34 3.88 14.87
CA ILE A 347 29.78 4.12 16.19
C ILE A 347 28.32 4.54 15.99
N ASN A 348 27.38 3.92 16.71
CA ASN A 348 25.97 4.32 16.69
C ASN A 348 25.85 5.81 17.10
N PRO A 349 25.40 6.72 16.22
CA PRO A 349 25.44 8.15 16.47
C PRO A 349 24.56 8.57 17.65
N ASN A 350 25.00 9.56 18.42
CA ASN A 350 24.25 10.13 19.55
C ASN A 350 23.58 11.48 19.20
N ASN A 351 23.68 11.92 17.95
CA ASN A 351 23.16 13.18 17.43
C ASN A 351 22.59 12.96 16.03
N VAL A 352 21.38 13.47 15.80
CA VAL A 352 20.58 13.25 14.59
C VAL A 352 21.28 13.72 13.31
N THR A 353 22.13 14.76 13.38
CA THR A 353 22.91 15.27 12.24
C THR A 353 24.01 14.31 11.75
N LYS A 354 24.25 13.21 12.49
CA LYS A 354 25.25 12.17 12.15
C LYS A 354 24.61 10.84 11.74
N VAL A 355 23.28 10.75 11.74
CA VAL A 355 22.54 9.52 11.42
C VAL A 355 22.59 9.26 9.92
N ARG A 356 23.07 8.08 9.55
CA ARG A 356 22.98 7.55 8.18
C ARG A 356 21.72 6.70 8.05
N PRO A 357 21.18 6.49 6.84
CA PRO A 357 20.04 5.58 6.65
C PRO A 357 20.27 4.14 7.17
N ASN A 358 21.51 3.63 7.13
CA ASN A 358 21.89 2.31 7.69
C ASN A 358 22.09 2.32 9.23
N ASP A 359 22.04 3.49 9.88
CA ASP A 359 22.01 3.58 11.35
C ASP A 359 20.59 3.40 11.91
N ILE A 360 19.56 3.62 11.09
CA ILE A 360 18.15 3.41 11.43
C ILE A 360 17.90 1.91 11.63
N LYS A 361 17.36 1.53 12.80
CA LYS A 361 16.97 0.15 13.12
C LYS A 361 15.45 -0.02 13.16
N VAL A 362 14.71 0.99 13.60
CA VAL A 362 13.24 0.89 13.74
C VAL A 362 12.53 1.79 12.74
N VAL A 363 11.46 1.29 12.16
CA VAL A 363 10.52 2.06 11.35
C VAL A 363 9.13 2.02 12.00
N MET A 364 8.45 3.16 12.05
CA MET A 364 7.07 3.29 12.55
C MET A 364 6.26 4.20 11.61
N ALA A 365 4.93 4.11 11.67
CA ALA A 365 4.04 5.04 10.97
C ALA A 365 2.83 5.46 11.82
N ILE A 366 2.43 6.71 11.65
CA ILE A 366 1.22 7.33 12.21
C ILE A 366 0.47 7.96 11.04
N GLY A 367 -0.83 7.70 10.91
CA GLY A 367 -1.63 8.28 9.83
C GLY A 367 -3.03 7.71 9.65
N ASP A 368 -3.57 7.92 8.45
CA ASP A 368 -4.93 7.55 8.04
C ASP A 368 -4.99 6.27 7.18
N SER A 369 -6.12 6.07 6.47
CA SER A 369 -6.37 4.97 5.55
C SER A 369 -5.36 4.86 4.39
N LEU A 370 -4.71 5.95 3.96
CA LEU A 370 -3.62 5.92 2.97
C LEU A 370 -2.36 5.28 3.57
N THR A 371 -2.10 5.51 4.86
CA THR A 371 -0.99 4.91 5.62
C THR A 371 -1.29 3.46 6.02
N ALA A 372 -2.56 3.12 6.23
CA ALA A 372 -3.02 1.75 6.40
C ALA A 372 -3.01 0.92 5.10
N GLY A 373 -3.06 1.56 3.93
CA GLY A 373 -3.15 0.90 2.63
C GLY A 373 -4.55 0.37 2.31
N PHE A 374 -5.60 1.09 2.71
CA PHE A 374 -7.00 0.73 2.43
C PHE A 374 -7.28 0.64 0.92
N ALA A 375 -7.93 -0.45 0.49
CA ALA A 375 -8.31 -0.76 -0.90
C ALA A 375 -7.18 -0.66 -1.95
N LEU A 376 -5.92 -0.67 -1.49
CA LEU A 376 -4.72 -0.43 -2.30
C LEU A 376 -4.57 -1.40 -3.47
N THR A 377 -4.89 -2.68 -3.23
CA THR A 377 -4.80 -3.78 -4.19
C THR A 377 -6.12 -4.12 -4.88
N TYR A 378 -7.15 -3.27 -4.77
CA TYR A 378 -8.43 -3.51 -5.43
C TYR A 378 -8.38 -3.16 -6.92
N HIS A 379 -8.56 -4.16 -7.78
CA HIS A 379 -8.76 -4.01 -9.22
C HIS A 379 -10.15 -4.52 -9.61
N ARG A 380 -10.95 -3.69 -10.30
CA ARG A 380 -12.36 -4.01 -10.63
C ARG A 380 -12.53 -5.11 -11.69
N SER A 381 -11.50 -5.37 -12.48
CA SER A 381 -11.61 -6.09 -13.76
C SER A 381 -11.00 -7.50 -13.79
N GLY A 382 -10.74 -8.12 -12.63
CA GLY A 382 -10.21 -9.49 -12.55
C GLY A 382 -8.79 -9.68 -13.11
N ALA A 383 -8.09 -8.58 -13.43
CA ALA A 383 -6.73 -8.57 -13.96
C ALA A 383 -5.65 -8.43 -12.85
N GLY A 384 -6.06 -8.55 -11.59
CA GLY A 384 -5.27 -8.41 -10.37
C GLY A 384 -6.11 -8.85 -9.16
N ASP A 385 -5.65 -8.49 -7.97
CA ASP A 385 -6.39 -8.68 -6.72
C ASP A 385 -7.67 -7.83 -6.66
N SER A 386 -8.59 -8.15 -5.75
CA SER A 386 -9.88 -7.44 -5.58
C SER A 386 -10.22 -7.20 -4.11
N TYR A 387 -9.19 -7.08 -3.26
CA TYR A 387 -9.33 -7.03 -1.81
C TYR A 387 -9.80 -5.65 -1.30
N ILE A 388 -10.97 -5.64 -0.65
CA ILE A 388 -11.54 -4.46 0.02
C ILE A 388 -11.15 -4.53 1.50
N GLY A 389 -9.94 -4.08 1.81
CA GLY A 389 -9.40 -4.03 3.16
C GLY A 389 -8.06 -3.29 3.21
N GLU A 390 -7.36 -3.34 4.33
CA GLU A 390 -6.08 -2.66 4.51
C GLU A 390 -4.92 -3.57 4.09
N SER A 391 -4.20 -3.20 3.03
CA SER A 391 -3.00 -3.89 2.55
C SER A 391 -1.76 -3.42 3.33
N ARG A 392 -1.78 -3.63 4.65
CA ARG A 392 -0.78 -3.16 5.62
C ARG A 392 0.67 -3.48 5.20
N GLY A 393 0.91 -4.65 4.61
CA GLY A 393 2.21 -5.08 4.13
C GLY A 393 2.73 -4.40 2.85
N ARG A 394 1.84 -3.74 2.11
CA ARG A 394 2.13 -3.02 0.85
C ARG A 394 2.07 -1.50 1.01
N SER A 395 1.81 -0.99 2.22
CA SER A 395 1.74 0.44 2.51
C SER A 395 3.04 1.16 2.14
N PHE A 396 2.92 2.29 1.43
CA PHE A 396 4.06 3.05 0.90
C PHE A 396 5.08 3.47 1.98
N SER A 397 4.57 3.80 3.18
CA SER A 397 5.35 4.35 4.28
C SER A 397 5.83 3.31 5.28
N LEU A 398 5.20 2.12 5.38
CA LEU A 398 5.61 1.09 6.35
C LEU A 398 5.41 -0.38 5.96
N GLY A 399 5.03 -0.68 4.72
CA GLY A 399 4.91 -2.06 4.26
C GLY A 399 6.25 -2.81 4.22
N GLY A 400 6.25 -4.06 4.66
CA GLY A 400 7.41 -4.96 4.69
C GLY A 400 7.28 -6.19 3.78
N ASP A 401 6.19 -6.31 3.01
CA ASP A 401 6.02 -7.42 2.05
C ASP A 401 7.14 -7.38 1.00
N SER A 402 7.62 -8.56 0.58
CA SER A 402 8.68 -8.68 -0.41
C SER A 402 8.31 -8.00 -1.74
N ASN A 403 9.32 -7.42 -2.38
CA ASN A 403 9.27 -6.93 -3.76
C ASN A 403 8.40 -5.68 -3.99
N ILE A 404 7.91 -5.03 -2.92
CA ILE A 404 7.08 -3.81 -3.00
C ILE A 404 7.90 -2.55 -2.76
N ALA A 405 7.59 -1.48 -3.49
CA ALA A 405 8.17 -0.16 -3.26
C ALA A 405 7.63 0.45 -1.96
N THR A 406 8.43 0.41 -0.89
CA THR A 406 8.11 0.93 0.44
C THR A 406 9.37 1.43 1.13
N ILE A 407 9.25 2.38 2.07
CA ILE A 407 10.41 2.90 2.83
C ILE A 407 11.19 1.80 3.57
N PRO A 408 10.57 0.82 4.25
CA PRO A 408 11.32 -0.29 4.87
C PRO A 408 12.09 -1.14 3.85
N ASN A 409 11.52 -1.42 2.67
CA ASN A 409 12.21 -2.19 1.63
C ASN A 409 13.38 -1.41 1.00
N PHE A 410 13.26 -0.08 0.86
CA PHE A 410 14.35 0.77 0.38
C PHE A 410 15.51 0.82 1.39
N LEU A 411 15.21 1.00 2.69
CA LEU A 411 16.19 0.90 3.76
C LEU A 411 16.92 -0.45 3.74
N LYS A 412 16.17 -1.55 3.56
CA LYS A 412 16.73 -2.90 3.41
C LYS A 412 17.68 -3.03 2.21
N GLN A 413 17.32 -2.48 1.05
CA GLN A 413 18.12 -2.57 -0.18
C GLN A 413 19.45 -1.81 -0.09
N ILE A 414 19.49 -0.68 0.61
CA ILE A 414 20.76 0.01 0.90
C ILE A 414 21.55 -0.59 2.08
N GLY A 415 21.09 -1.72 2.64
CA GLY A 415 21.79 -2.52 3.64
C GLY A 415 21.39 -2.30 5.10
N ALA A 416 20.30 -1.59 5.39
CA ALA A 416 19.79 -1.42 6.74
C ALA A 416 19.00 -2.65 7.21
N ASN A 417 19.18 -3.07 8.46
CA ASN A 417 18.40 -4.17 9.06
C ASN A 417 17.25 -3.61 9.91
N THR A 418 16.15 -3.24 9.25
CA THR A 418 15.02 -2.56 9.89
C THR A 418 13.95 -3.50 10.45
N ILE A 419 13.35 -3.10 11.57
CA ILE A 419 12.24 -3.77 12.23
C ILE A 419 11.09 -2.78 12.52
N GLY A 420 9.87 -3.31 12.65
CA GLY A 420 8.65 -2.53 12.90
C GLY A 420 7.68 -2.42 11.71
N GLN A 421 8.16 -2.69 10.49
CA GLN A 421 7.33 -2.69 9.28
C GLN A 421 6.14 -3.66 9.35
N SER A 422 5.00 -3.25 8.79
CA SER A 422 3.77 -4.05 8.73
C SER A 422 3.79 -5.08 7.59
N TYR A 423 2.94 -6.10 7.65
CA TYR A 423 2.94 -7.25 6.74
C TYR A 423 1.52 -7.67 6.37
N GLY A 424 1.31 -8.21 5.16
CA GLY A 424 0.04 -8.80 4.74
C GLY A 424 -1.16 -7.83 4.77
N ARG A 425 -2.29 -8.33 5.29
CA ARG A 425 -3.63 -7.72 5.16
C ARG A 425 -4.41 -7.69 6.48
N SER A 426 -5.25 -6.67 6.69
CA SER A 426 -6.18 -6.56 7.84
C SER A 426 -7.57 -6.08 7.43
N LEU A 427 -8.57 -6.39 8.28
CA LEU A 427 -9.86 -5.67 8.27
C LEU A 427 -9.62 -4.18 8.53
N PRO A 428 -10.39 -3.27 7.89
CA PRO A 428 -10.26 -1.84 8.14
C PRO A 428 -10.44 -1.45 9.61
N LEU A 429 -9.40 -0.87 10.21
CA LEU A 429 -9.47 -0.30 11.55
C LEU A 429 -10.10 1.09 11.44
N LEU A 430 -11.44 1.17 11.42
CA LEU A 430 -12.15 2.44 11.23
C LEU A 430 -12.15 3.28 12.53
N HIS A 431 -11.94 4.59 12.40
CA HIS A 431 -12.11 5.59 13.47
C HIS A 431 -13.50 5.54 14.12
N LEU A 432 -14.55 5.23 13.36
CA LEU A 432 -15.94 5.21 13.85
C LEU A 432 -16.27 4.11 14.88
N PHE A 433 -15.42 3.09 15.01
CA PHE A 433 -15.58 2.06 16.04
C PHE A 433 -14.99 2.50 17.39
N PRO A 434 -15.31 1.84 18.51
CA PRO A 434 -14.59 2.06 19.77
C PRO A 434 -13.11 1.68 19.68
N GLU A 435 -12.24 2.38 20.40
CA GLU A 435 -10.79 2.08 20.52
C GLU A 435 -10.55 0.61 20.90
N ALA A 436 -11.23 0.10 21.94
CA ALA A 436 -11.14 -1.30 22.36
C ALA A 436 -11.57 -2.32 21.27
N MET A 437 -12.40 -1.91 20.30
CA MET A 437 -12.74 -2.74 19.15
C MET A 437 -11.65 -2.69 18.07
N ARG A 438 -11.03 -1.53 17.82
CA ARG A 438 -9.83 -1.43 16.95
C ARG A 438 -8.71 -2.32 17.49
N ASP A 439 -8.39 -2.19 18.77
CA ASP A 439 -7.32 -2.94 19.41
C ASP A 439 -7.56 -4.45 19.42
N PHE A 440 -8.81 -4.90 19.59
CA PHE A 440 -9.17 -6.32 19.41
C PHE A 440 -8.84 -6.85 17.99
N PHE A 441 -8.94 -6.01 16.96
CA PHE A 441 -8.57 -6.36 15.59
C PHE A 441 -7.11 -6.05 15.22
N ARG A 442 -6.30 -5.41 16.10
CA ARG A 442 -4.86 -5.15 15.87
C ARG A 442 -4.02 -6.42 16.02
N SER A 443 -3.99 -7.24 14.96
CA SER A 443 -3.04 -8.36 14.82
C SER A 443 -1.57 -7.92 15.04
N PRO A 444 -0.83 -8.50 16.00
CA PRO A 444 0.59 -8.21 16.26
C PRO A 444 1.54 -8.57 15.11
N SER A 445 1.22 -9.58 14.30
CA SER A 445 2.05 -9.98 13.16
C SER A 445 1.83 -9.09 11.93
N THR A 446 0.61 -8.58 11.76
CA THR A 446 0.18 -7.77 10.61
C THR A 446 0.54 -6.30 10.78
N HIS A 447 0.17 -5.67 11.89
CA HIS A 447 0.23 -4.22 12.06
C HIS A 447 1.60 -3.71 12.53
N LYS A 448 2.26 -4.45 13.44
CA LYS A 448 3.54 -4.09 14.06
C LYS A 448 3.60 -2.62 14.50
N LEU A 449 4.40 -1.76 13.87
CA LEU A 449 4.50 -0.34 14.20
C LEU A 449 3.83 0.58 13.15
N ASN A 450 2.90 0.04 12.35
CA ASN A 450 1.97 0.82 11.54
C ASN A 450 0.72 1.11 12.39
N ALA A 451 0.73 2.23 13.09
CA ALA A 451 -0.34 2.61 14.02
C ALA A 451 -1.63 3.06 13.31
N ALA A 452 -1.55 3.37 12.02
CA ALA A 452 -2.56 4.10 11.26
C ALA A 452 -3.98 3.52 11.39
N VAL A 453 -4.96 4.42 11.39
CA VAL A 453 -6.38 4.11 11.58
C VAL A 453 -7.14 4.70 10.39
N SER A 454 -7.95 3.87 9.72
CA SER A 454 -8.73 4.32 8.57
C SER A 454 -9.75 5.39 8.99
N GLN A 455 -9.87 6.45 8.19
CA GLN A 455 -10.65 7.67 8.49
C GLN A 455 -10.14 8.54 9.68
N ALA A 456 -8.93 8.29 10.19
CA ALA A 456 -8.34 9.11 11.25
C ALA A 456 -8.05 10.57 10.83
N ASN A 457 -8.16 11.48 11.79
CA ASN A 457 -7.80 12.89 11.71
C ASN A 457 -6.76 13.25 12.80
N LEU A 458 -6.37 14.53 12.95
CA LEU A 458 -5.36 14.95 13.93
C LEU A 458 -5.69 14.58 15.38
N TYR A 459 -6.98 14.51 15.75
CA TYR A 459 -7.42 14.09 17.08
C TYR A 459 -6.98 12.66 17.43
N ASP A 460 -7.02 11.75 16.46
CA ASP A 460 -6.75 10.31 16.66
C ASP A 460 -5.26 9.98 16.80
N VAL A 461 -4.38 10.96 16.55
CA VAL A 461 -2.92 10.78 16.66
C VAL A 461 -2.51 10.39 18.09
N GLN A 462 -3.29 10.78 19.11
CA GLN A 462 -3.02 10.38 20.50
C GLN A 462 -3.19 8.87 20.73
N GLU A 463 -4.26 8.23 20.22
CA GLU A 463 -4.43 6.77 20.25
C GLU A 463 -3.24 6.09 19.56
N GLN A 464 -2.87 6.58 18.38
CA GLN A 464 -1.78 5.99 17.59
C GLN A 464 -0.43 6.07 18.29
N MET A 465 -0.13 7.17 18.99
CA MET A 465 1.08 7.29 19.82
C MET A 465 1.06 6.37 21.04
N LEU A 466 -0.10 6.15 21.66
CA LEU A 466 -0.26 5.22 22.79
C LEU A 466 -0.10 3.76 22.34
N TYR A 467 -0.67 3.39 21.19
CA TYR A 467 -0.44 2.08 20.56
C TYR A 467 1.04 1.83 20.26
N LEU A 468 1.75 2.78 19.64
CA LEU A 468 3.19 2.63 19.40
C LEU A 468 3.97 2.45 20.71
N LYS A 469 3.60 3.20 21.75
CA LYS A 469 4.25 3.14 23.08
C LYS A 469 4.00 1.81 23.79
N SER A 470 2.83 1.18 23.64
CA SER A 470 2.51 -0.11 24.27
C SER A 470 2.94 -1.32 23.43
N PHE A 471 3.09 -1.17 22.12
CA PHE A 471 3.47 -2.25 21.22
C PHE A 471 4.98 -2.36 20.98
N VAL A 472 5.76 -1.29 21.15
CA VAL A 472 7.21 -1.29 20.81
C VAL A 472 8.01 -2.35 21.59
N ASP A 473 7.66 -2.62 22.85
CA ASP A 473 8.30 -3.64 23.70
C ASP A 473 7.96 -5.08 23.27
N GLN A 474 6.93 -5.27 22.43
CA GLN A 474 6.47 -6.56 21.91
C GLN A 474 7.18 -6.96 20.60
N VAL A 475 7.88 -6.02 19.96
CA VAL A 475 8.55 -6.24 18.67
C VAL A 475 9.77 -7.14 18.84
N GLN A 476 9.96 -8.07 17.90
CA GLN A 476 11.08 -9.01 17.88
C GLN A 476 11.93 -8.84 16.60
N PRO A 477 13.28 -8.86 16.69
CA PRO A 477 14.08 -8.80 17.92
C PRO A 477 13.86 -7.50 18.72
N PRO A 478 14.17 -7.47 20.03
CA PRO A 478 13.82 -6.34 20.89
C PRO A 478 14.42 -5.00 20.46
N ILE A 479 13.67 -3.93 20.76
CA ILE A 479 14.05 -2.54 20.52
C ILE A 479 14.66 -1.98 21.81
N ASP A 480 15.89 -1.47 21.74
CA ASP A 480 16.41 -0.57 22.77
C ASP A 480 15.81 0.81 22.50
N ILE A 481 14.72 1.11 23.21
CA ILE A 481 13.92 2.33 23.00
C ILE A 481 14.72 3.62 23.25
N ILE A 482 15.88 3.55 23.92
CA ILE A 482 16.74 4.69 24.26
C ILE A 482 17.89 4.84 23.26
N HIS A 483 18.45 3.74 22.75
CA HIS A 483 19.69 3.74 21.96
C HIS A 483 19.53 3.43 20.46
N ASP A 484 18.45 2.77 20.05
CA ASP A 484 18.16 2.51 18.64
C ASP A 484 17.62 3.76 17.93
N TRP A 485 18.03 3.98 16.68
CA TRP A 485 17.46 5.05 15.85
C TRP A 485 16.15 4.61 15.19
N LYS A 486 15.14 5.48 15.32
CA LYS A 486 13.78 5.25 14.83
C LYS A 486 13.42 6.27 13.75
N LEU A 487 12.80 5.80 12.67
CA LEU A 487 12.20 6.63 11.63
C LEU A 487 10.68 6.51 11.73
N ILE A 488 9.99 7.62 11.97
CA ILE A 488 8.53 7.67 12.05
C ILE A 488 8.00 8.42 10.83
N ASN A 489 7.27 7.73 9.96
CA ASN A 489 6.55 8.34 8.85
C ASN A 489 5.18 8.82 9.35
N TYR A 490 4.97 10.14 9.39
CA TYR A 490 3.80 10.78 9.96
C TYR A 490 3.02 11.49 8.85
N PHE A 491 1.82 10.98 8.54
CA PHE A 491 0.97 11.46 7.45
C PHE A 491 -0.50 11.46 7.86
N ILE A 492 -0.99 12.65 8.23
CA ILE A 492 -2.34 12.92 8.71
C ILE A 492 -2.79 14.28 8.16
N GLY A 493 -4.09 14.57 8.17
CA GLY A 493 -4.64 15.87 7.76
C GLY A 493 -5.61 15.83 6.59
N ALA A 494 -5.59 14.77 5.78
CA ALA A 494 -6.49 14.65 4.63
C ALA A 494 -7.97 14.70 5.07
N ASN A 495 -8.32 13.90 6.08
CA ASN A 495 -9.68 13.86 6.64
C ASN A 495 -10.07 15.18 7.32
N ASP A 496 -9.16 15.79 8.09
CA ASP A 496 -9.36 17.10 8.73
C ASP A 496 -9.83 18.17 7.73
N ILE A 497 -9.15 18.27 6.58
CA ILE A 497 -9.47 19.22 5.50
C ILE A 497 -10.74 18.81 4.76
N CYS A 498 -10.89 17.52 4.47
CA CYS A 498 -12.04 16.93 3.78
C CYS A 498 -13.39 17.08 4.51
N ASP A 499 -13.36 17.42 5.81
CA ASP A 499 -14.51 17.78 6.65
C ASP A 499 -14.63 19.30 6.92
N SER A 500 -13.70 20.17 6.47
CA SER A 500 -13.64 21.60 6.84
C SER A 500 -14.85 22.48 6.46
N CYS A 501 -15.75 21.97 5.61
CA CYS A 501 -17.05 22.58 5.30
C CYS A 501 -18.14 22.28 6.36
N ASP A 502 -17.95 21.24 7.18
CA ASP A 502 -18.85 20.86 8.26
C ASP A 502 -18.55 21.69 9.52
N LYS A 503 -19.25 22.81 9.66
CA LYS A 503 -19.09 23.75 10.79
C LYS A 503 -19.46 23.17 12.16
N SER A 504 -19.93 21.92 12.24
CA SER A 504 -20.11 21.23 13.53
C SER A 504 -18.83 20.54 14.04
N LYS A 505 -17.84 20.32 13.17
CA LYS A 505 -16.58 19.63 13.49
C LYS A 505 -15.50 20.58 13.99
N ASN A 506 -15.45 20.77 15.31
CA ASN A 506 -14.43 21.58 15.98
C ASN A 506 -12.98 21.12 15.67
N GLN A 507 -12.78 19.81 15.41
CA GLN A 507 -11.49 19.24 15.02
C GLN A 507 -10.98 19.71 13.64
N SER A 508 -11.87 20.13 12.74
CA SER A 508 -11.53 20.59 11.39
C SER A 508 -11.24 22.11 11.33
N THR A 509 -10.66 22.68 12.39
CA THR A 509 -10.44 24.12 12.54
C THR A 509 -8.96 24.49 12.66
N ILE A 510 -8.58 25.62 12.08
CA ILE A 510 -7.21 26.16 12.10
C ILE A 510 -6.66 26.29 13.53
N ALA A 511 -7.49 26.69 14.50
CA ALA A 511 -7.09 26.78 15.91
C ALA A 511 -6.75 25.41 16.49
N PHE A 512 -7.65 24.43 16.34
CA PHE A 512 -7.42 23.06 16.81
C PHE A 512 -6.16 22.46 16.18
N TRP A 513 -5.90 22.70 14.89
CA TRP A 513 -4.69 22.24 14.20
C TRP A 513 -3.41 22.89 14.73
N GLN A 514 -3.44 24.20 15.03
CA GLN A 514 -2.29 24.92 15.58
C GLN A 514 -1.93 24.42 16.98
N ASP A 515 -2.92 24.19 17.85
CA ASP A 515 -2.70 23.72 19.21
C ASP A 515 -2.21 22.26 19.22
N ASN A 516 -2.82 21.38 18.40
CA ASN A 516 -2.57 19.95 18.51
C ASN A 516 -1.38 19.44 17.68
N TYR A 517 -1.04 20.01 16.52
CA TYR A 517 0.02 19.44 15.68
C TYR A 517 1.42 19.58 16.31
N LEU A 518 1.69 20.71 16.98
CA LEU A 518 2.92 20.89 17.76
C LEU A 518 2.93 20.00 19.02
N ASN A 519 1.77 19.77 19.65
CA ASN A 519 1.64 18.85 20.76
C ASN A 519 2.00 17.41 20.32
N SER A 520 1.45 16.92 19.20
CA SER A 520 1.79 15.60 18.64
C SER A 520 3.30 15.42 18.43
N LEU A 521 3.97 16.39 17.79
CA LEU A 521 5.42 16.32 17.59
C LEU A 521 6.20 16.36 18.92
N SER A 522 5.69 17.06 19.93
CA SER A 522 6.26 17.13 21.28
C SER A 522 6.12 15.80 22.04
N THR A 523 4.96 15.15 21.96
CA THR A 523 4.71 13.83 22.53
C THR A 523 5.53 12.74 21.83
N ILE A 524 5.67 12.78 20.49
CA ILE A 524 6.57 11.86 19.76
C ILE A 524 8.02 12.02 20.25
N ARG A 525 8.51 13.27 20.40
CA ARG A 525 9.85 13.56 20.92
C ARG A 525 10.09 13.02 22.33
N GLU A 526 9.05 13.04 23.18
CA GLU A 526 9.11 12.56 24.56
C GLU A 526 9.07 11.02 24.64
N TYR A 527 8.11 10.39 23.97
CA TYR A 527 7.92 8.93 24.02
C TYR A 527 9.02 8.19 23.26
N PHE A 528 9.63 8.82 22.24
CA PHE A 528 10.59 8.19 21.35
C PHE A 528 11.90 9.00 21.23
N PRO A 529 12.88 8.81 22.14
CA PRO A 529 14.25 9.30 21.97
C PRO A 529 14.91 8.77 20.69
N ARG A 530 15.94 9.43 20.16
CA ARG A 530 16.66 9.03 18.93
C ARG A 530 15.71 8.80 17.74
N THR A 531 14.94 9.82 17.41
CA THR A 531 13.88 9.73 16.39
C THR A 531 14.01 10.78 15.31
N ILE A 532 13.88 10.33 14.06
CA ILE A 532 13.62 11.17 12.89
C ILE A 532 12.14 11.03 12.55
N VAL A 533 11.41 12.15 12.44
CA VAL A 533 10.00 12.17 12.02
C VAL A 533 9.90 12.75 10.62
N ASN A 534 9.52 11.93 9.65
CA ASN A 534 9.14 12.36 8.31
C ASN A 534 7.71 12.90 8.38
N VAL A 535 7.57 14.22 8.40
CA VAL A 535 6.27 14.93 8.35
C VAL A 535 5.88 15.10 6.90
N ILE A 536 4.95 14.26 6.42
CA ILE A 536 4.53 14.23 5.03
C ILE A 536 3.45 15.29 4.81
N LEU A 537 3.71 16.23 3.89
CA LEU A 537 2.76 17.28 3.56
C LEU A 537 1.57 16.71 2.75
N VAL A 538 0.36 17.19 3.02
CA VAL A 538 -0.84 16.84 2.24
C VAL A 538 -0.83 17.55 0.88
N PRO A 539 -1.47 17.01 -0.18
CA PRO A 539 -1.60 17.70 -1.47
C PRO A 539 -2.22 19.10 -1.31
N GLN A 540 -1.68 20.11 -2.00
CA GLN A 540 -2.24 21.47 -1.94
C GLN A 540 -3.55 21.62 -2.72
N HIS A 541 -3.90 20.62 -3.53
CA HIS A 541 -5.02 20.65 -4.48
C HIS A 541 -6.03 19.53 -4.21
N LEU A 542 -6.58 19.47 -2.99
CA LEU A 542 -7.64 18.52 -2.65
C LEU A 542 -8.91 18.75 -3.48
N SER A 543 -9.13 19.96 -4.03
CA SER A 543 -10.22 20.24 -4.96
C SER A 543 -10.21 19.38 -6.23
N ASP A 544 -9.06 18.83 -6.65
CA ASP A 544 -8.98 17.89 -7.79
C ASP A 544 -9.87 16.63 -7.56
N MET A 545 -10.18 16.29 -6.30
CA MET A 545 -11.10 15.20 -5.96
C MET A 545 -12.55 15.45 -6.41
N SER A 546 -12.96 16.71 -6.58
CA SER A 546 -14.30 17.06 -7.09
C SER A 546 -14.53 16.67 -8.55
N GLU A 547 -13.45 16.54 -9.33
CA GLU A 547 -13.46 16.09 -10.73
C GLU A 547 -13.05 14.62 -10.88
N MET A 548 -12.35 14.05 -9.90
CA MET A 548 -11.91 12.67 -9.90
C MET A 548 -13.10 11.70 -10.05
N GLY A 549 -12.97 10.70 -10.93
CA GLY A 549 -13.99 9.67 -11.15
C GLY A 549 -15.31 10.18 -11.77
N LYS A 550 -15.35 11.35 -12.43
CA LYS A 550 -16.54 11.84 -13.17
C LYS A 550 -17.06 10.76 -14.14
N GLY A 551 -18.25 10.23 -13.88
CA GLY A 551 -18.89 9.18 -14.68
C GLY A 551 -18.46 7.73 -14.36
N GLU A 552 -17.56 7.53 -13.40
CA GLU A 552 -17.09 6.21 -12.97
C GLU A 552 -17.85 5.70 -11.74
N PHE A 553 -18.05 4.38 -11.65
CA PHE A 553 -18.74 3.76 -10.52
C PHE A 553 -18.01 3.97 -9.17
N CYS A 554 -16.69 4.06 -9.17
CA CYS A 554 -15.90 4.32 -7.96
C CYS A 554 -16.33 5.61 -7.25
N ARG A 555 -16.71 6.65 -8.01
CA ARG A 555 -17.22 7.90 -7.46
C ARG A 555 -18.55 7.70 -6.75
N ILE A 556 -19.38 6.74 -7.16
CA ILE A 556 -20.62 6.40 -6.46
C ILE A 556 -20.31 5.75 -5.10
N ILE A 557 -19.32 4.84 -5.05
CA ILE A 557 -18.83 4.28 -3.78
C ILE A 557 -18.36 5.41 -2.85
N ARG A 558 -17.51 6.30 -3.37
CA ARG A 558 -16.93 7.43 -2.62
C ARG A 558 -17.98 8.42 -2.14
N ASP A 559 -18.74 9.01 -3.05
CA ASP A 559 -19.62 10.15 -2.75
C ASP A 559 -20.84 9.72 -1.91
N HIS A 560 -21.36 8.50 -2.14
CA HIS A 560 -22.65 8.05 -1.58
C HIS A 560 -22.60 6.87 -0.60
N ILE A 561 -21.61 5.97 -0.66
CA ILE A 561 -21.57 4.77 0.19
C ILE A 561 -20.57 4.94 1.35
N MET A 562 -19.29 5.16 1.06
CA MET A 562 -18.26 5.44 2.08
C MET A 562 -18.34 6.88 2.60
N GLN A 563 -18.84 7.79 1.77
CA GLN A 563 -18.93 9.23 2.02
C GLN A 563 -17.59 9.98 2.13
N GLU A 564 -16.49 9.41 1.64
CA GLU A 564 -15.15 10.01 1.66
C GLU A 564 -15.13 11.42 1.06
N CYS A 565 -14.25 12.25 1.64
CA CYS A 565 -14.07 13.67 1.35
C CYS A 565 -15.35 14.48 1.09
N LYS A 566 -16.19 14.60 2.13
CA LYS A 566 -17.51 15.27 2.08
C LYS A 566 -17.52 16.60 1.34
N CYS A 567 -16.53 17.48 1.56
CA CYS A 567 -16.50 18.78 0.91
C CYS A 567 -16.27 18.68 -0.61
N ALA A 568 -15.49 17.70 -1.09
CA ALA A 568 -15.21 17.52 -2.52
C ALA A 568 -16.43 17.05 -3.34
N LYS A 569 -17.53 16.67 -2.67
CA LYS A 569 -18.81 16.30 -3.33
C LYS A 569 -19.53 17.51 -3.93
N ASN A 570 -19.28 18.72 -3.41
CA ASN A 570 -19.79 19.96 -3.97
C ASN A 570 -18.62 20.88 -4.37
N SER A 571 -18.56 21.24 -5.66
CA SER A 571 -17.55 22.15 -6.22
C SER A 571 -17.51 23.54 -5.57
N ASP A 572 -18.59 23.98 -4.91
CA ASP A 572 -18.60 25.25 -4.17
C ASP A 572 -17.52 25.29 -3.06
N PHE A 573 -17.14 24.13 -2.50
CA PHE A 573 -16.10 24.02 -1.49
C PHE A 573 -14.68 23.83 -2.06
N ASN A 574 -14.49 23.82 -3.38
CA ASN A 574 -13.16 23.63 -3.97
C ASN A 574 -12.14 24.69 -3.53
N SER A 575 -12.57 25.96 -3.46
CA SER A 575 -11.72 27.06 -2.96
C SER A 575 -11.38 26.89 -1.46
N LEU A 576 -12.32 26.37 -0.67
CA LEU A 576 -12.13 26.07 0.74
C LEU A 576 -11.14 24.92 0.93
N LEU A 577 -11.28 23.82 0.17
CA LEU A 577 -10.38 22.67 0.22
C LEU A 577 -8.93 23.07 -0.03
N ASP A 578 -8.64 23.75 -1.14
CA ASP A 578 -7.26 24.15 -1.46
C ASP A 578 -6.70 25.18 -0.46
N THR A 579 -7.53 26.11 0.02
CA THR A 579 -7.13 27.08 1.07
C THR A 579 -6.79 26.37 2.37
N MET A 580 -7.63 25.44 2.83
CA MET A 580 -7.41 24.68 4.06
C MET A 580 -6.25 23.69 3.91
N SER A 581 -6.01 23.13 2.72
CA SER A 581 -4.80 22.36 2.38
C SER A 581 -3.52 23.20 2.48
N ILE A 582 -3.55 24.46 2.06
CA ILE A 582 -2.42 25.38 2.21
C ILE A 582 -2.18 25.71 3.69
N GLU A 583 -3.24 26.07 4.44
CA GLU A 583 -3.12 26.40 5.86
C GLU A 583 -2.68 25.22 6.73
N TYR A 584 -3.24 24.03 6.55
CA TYR A 584 -2.80 22.81 7.25
C TYR A 584 -1.31 22.53 6.99
N ASN A 585 -0.87 22.63 5.72
CA ASN A 585 0.54 22.50 5.36
C ASN A 585 1.44 23.59 5.98
N ASN A 586 0.93 24.81 6.15
CA ASN A 586 1.67 25.91 6.79
C ASN A 586 1.80 25.68 8.31
N ILE A 587 0.76 25.15 8.95
CA ILE A 587 0.78 24.74 10.35
C ILE A 587 1.79 23.61 10.57
N MET A 588 1.79 22.57 9.72
CA MET A 588 2.77 21.48 9.80
C MET A 588 4.22 21.99 9.69
N LYS A 589 4.53 22.86 8.72
CA LYS A 589 5.85 23.50 8.59
C LYS A 589 6.22 24.28 9.86
N LYS A 590 5.33 25.16 10.33
CA LYS A 590 5.55 25.99 11.53
C LYS A 590 5.79 25.15 12.79
N SER A 591 5.04 24.06 12.98
CA SER A 591 5.24 23.13 14.10
C SER A 591 6.59 22.40 14.01
N VAL A 592 7.02 22.04 12.79
CA VAL A 592 8.34 21.45 12.54
C VAL A 592 9.47 22.46 12.76
N ASP A 593 9.29 23.73 12.40
CA ASP A 593 10.26 24.79 12.69
C ASP A 593 10.35 25.09 14.19
N ILE A 594 9.24 25.05 14.93
CA ILE A 594 9.24 25.25 16.39
C ILE A 594 9.92 24.08 17.11
N ILE A 595 9.49 22.82 16.88
CA ILE A 595 10.04 21.64 17.59
C ILE A 595 11.56 21.47 17.35
N ASN A 596 12.06 21.91 16.18
CA ASN A 596 13.46 21.78 15.81
C ASN A 596 14.36 22.92 16.34
N ASN A 597 13.82 24.12 16.61
CA ASN A 597 14.64 25.33 16.82
C ASN A 597 14.30 26.11 18.11
N ASP A 598 13.15 25.89 18.77
CA ASP A 598 12.87 26.46 20.09
C ASP A 598 13.85 25.93 21.14
N SER A 599 14.36 26.78 22.03
CA SER A 599 15.44 26.44 22.96
C SER A 599 15.04 25.50 24.11
N LYS A 600 13.74 25.28 24.34
CA LYS A 600 13.20 24.32 25.32
C LYS A 600 12.81 22.99 24.66
N LEU A 601 12.43 23.03 23.38
CA LEU A 601 11.98 21.87 22.61
C LEU A 601 13.09 21.19 21.80
N HIS A 602 14.13 21.93 21.39
CA HIS A 602 15.27 21.39 20.65
C HIS A 602 15.95 20.24 21.42
N ASN A 603 16.22 19.15 20.71
CA ASN A 603 16.93 18.00 21.25
C ASN A 603 17.84 17.41 20.16
N ILE A 604 19.13 17.25 20.45
CA ILE A 604 20.11 16.69 19.49
C ILE A 604 19.81 15.25 19.07
N GLN A 605 18.95 14.53 19.81
CA GLN A 605 18.47 13.18 19.48
C GLN A 605 17.12 13.16 18.75
N PHE A 606 16.60 14.32 18.31
CA PHE A 606 15.33 14.42 17.60
C PHE A 606 15.42 15.34 16.38
N ARG A 607 14.73 14.97 15.30
CA ARG A 607 14.48 15.89 14.17
C ARG A 607 13.15 15.58 13.52
N ALA A 608 12.32 16.60 13.34
CA ALA A 608 11.23 16.52 12.38
C ALA A 608 11.69 17.09 11.02
N ILE A 609 11.32 16.44 9.92
CA ILE A 609 11.74 16.76 8.55
C ILE A 609 10.48 16.87 7.69
N ILE A 610 10.32 17.98 6.98
CA ILE A 610 9.22 18.19 6.03
C ILE A 610 9.48 17.39 4.75
N GLN A 611 8.54 16.55 4.36
CA GLN A 611 8.55 15.79 3.11
C GLN A 611 7.48 16.37 2.16
N PRO A 612 7.85 17.26 1.22
CA PRO A 612 6.89 18.11 0.51
C PRO A 612 6.32 17.50 -0.78
N PHE A 613 6.75 16.30 -1.18
CA PHE A 613 6.51 15.74 -2.52
C PHE A 613 5.02 15.62 -2.88
N LEU A 614 4.15 15.16 -1.97
CA LEU A 614 2.70 15.12 -2.20
C LEU A 614 2.09 16.52 -2.30
N SER A 615 2.60 17.51 -1.57
CA SER A 615 2.06 18.88 -1.58
C SER A 615 2.12 19.56 -2.95
N GLN A 616 3.12 19.19 -3.77
CA GLN A 616 3.28 19.68 -5.14
C GLN A 616 2.74 18.69 -6.18
N ALA A 617 2.30 17.50 -5.77
CA ALA A 617 1.76 16.49 -6.67
C ALA A 617 0.33 16.84 -7.11
N ARG A 618 0.08 16.74 -8.42
CA ARG A 618 -1.28 16.69 -8.97
C ARG A 618 -1.73 15.23 -9.03
N VAL A 619 -2.77 14.92 -8.28
CA VAL A 619 -3.32 13.56 -8.20
C VAL A 619 -3.90 13.17 -9.56
N LYS A 620 -3.62 11.96 -10.01
CA LYS A 620 -4.16 11.40 -11.26
C LYS A 620 -5.04 10.21 -10.93
N ARG A 621 -6.14 10.05 -11.65
CA ARG A 621 -7.07 8.91 -11.54
C ARG A 621 -6.36 7.54 -11.54
N SER A 622 -5.28 7.38 -12.31
CA SER A 622 -4.45 6.16 -12.37
C SER A 622 -3.68 5.83 -11.07
N PHE A 623 -3.49 6.81 -10.19
CA PHE A 623 -2.84 6.64 -8.89
C PHE A 623 -3.86 6.29 -7.78
N LEU A 624 -5.14 6.22 -8.10
CA LEU A 624 -6.21 5.95 -7.14
C LEU A 624 -6.90 4.62 -7.47
N THR A 625 -7.39 3.94 -6.44
CA THR A 625 -8.02 2.61 -6.54
C THR A 625 -9.32 2.66 -7.35
N ASP A 626 -9.62 1.57 -8.07
CA ASP A 626 -10.88 1.40 -8.80
C ASP A 626 -12.09 1.20 -7.87
N PHE A 627 -11.86 1.07 -6.56
CA PHE A 627 -12.92 0.95 -5.56
C PHE A 627 -13.65 2.28 -5.33
N ASP A 628 -12.89 3.34 -5.01
CA ASP A 628 -13.43 4.63 -4.57
C ASP A 628 -12.83 5.86 -5.30
N CYS A 629 -11.76 5.72 -6.09
CA CYS A 629 -11.10 6.86 -6.74
C CYS A 629 -10.75 8.00 -5.76
N PHE A 630 -10.30 7.64 -4.55
CA PHE A 630 -9.84 8.53 -3.49
C PHE A 630 -8.60 7.98 -2.77
N HIS A 631 -8.62 6.70 -2.36
CA HIS A 631 -7.45 6.02 -1.81
C HIS A 631 -6.47 5.62 -2.92
N PHE A 632 -5.19 5.44 -2.58
CA PHE A 632 -4.17 5.06 -3.58
C PHE A 632 -4.48 3.70 -4.23
N SER A 633 -4.17 3.54 -5.51
CA SER A 633 -3.94 2.23 -6.13
C SER A 633 -2.52 1.75 -5.82
N GLU A 634 -2.19 0.49 -6.09
CA GLU A 634 -0.80 0.00 -5.98
C GLU A 634 0.22 0.89 -6.71
N ILE A 635 -0.16 1.43 -7.88
CA ILE A 635 0.67 2.38 -8.65
C ILE A 635 0.83 3.69 -7.87
N GLY A 636 -0.25 4.21 -7.28
CA GLY A 636 -0.20 5.40 -6.42
C GLY A 636 0.67 5.19 -5.18
N GLY A 637 0.54 4.05 -4.50
CA GLY A 637 1.36 3.69 -3.35
C GLY A 637 2.84 3.56 -3.71
N GLN A 638 3.17 2.90 -4.82
CA GLN A 638 4.56 2.81 -5.30
C GLN A 638 5.13 4.20 -5.64
N VAL A 639 4.38 5.04 -6.34
CA VAL A 639 4.78 6.44 -6.63
C VAL A 639 4.93 7.25 -5.34
N ALA A 640 4.08 7.03 -4.33
CA ALA A 640 4.15 7.69 -3.04
C ALA A 640 5.38 7.27 -2.22
N ALA A 641 5.77 5.99 -2.26
CA ALA A 641 7.00 5.51 -1.66
C ALA A 641 8.23 6.14 -2.34
N ILE A 642 8.26 6.14 -3.67
CA ILE A 642 9.35 6.72 -4.48
C ILE A 642 9.49 8.23 -4.24
N GLY A 643 8.39 8.95 -4.00
CA GLY A 643 8.44 10.39 -3.71
C GLY A 643 8.85 10.74 -2.26
N LEU A 644 8.73 9.79 -1.33
CA LEU A 644 9.11 9.92 0.08
C LEU A 644 10.59 9.57 0.35
N TRP A 645 11.30 9.08 -0.66
CA TRP A 645 12.67 8.54 -0.57
C TRP A 645 13.72 9.43 -1.27
#